data_AF-A0A942SLR6-F1
#
_entry.id   AF-A0A942SLR6-F1
#
_cell.length_a   1.000
_cell.length_b   1.000
_cell.length_c   1.000
_cell.angle_alpha   90.00
_cell.angle_beta   90.00
_cell.angle_gamma   90.00
#
_symmetry.space_group_name_H-M   'P 1'
#
loop_
_entity.id
_entity.type
_entity.pdbx_description
1 polymer ?
#
loop_
_entity_poly.entity_id
_entity_poly.type
_entity_poly.pdbx_seq_one_letter_code
_entity_poly.pdbx_strand_id
1 'polypeptide(L)'
;MNVQSTSPSAFFFSPAVARSPSARQTSAASPANTAEQVSLSTAGRALSASERTVTQTRTPAQEHLLRAASSDRESAEKIACDMASVPSQICYSSIYDMDAEGKLNKLASSGRIIDANFRDSFSREASIVDAQRRAIYESEKAKGTDPVQIISMMIDHINSQSGDYLEATGWGWSDGARIVR
;
A
#
# COMPACT_ATOMS: atom_id res chain seq x y z
N MET A 1 70.14 15.35 50.47
CA MET A 1 71.51 14.84 50.71
C MET A 1 71.66 13.52 49.97
N ASN A 2 72.77 13.12 49.36
CA ASN A 2 73.91 13.86 48.79
C ASN A 2 74.78 12.83 48.03
N VAL A 3 75.12 13.02 46.73
CA VAL A 3 76.22 12.38 45.92
C VAL A 3 76.39 10.82 45.96
N GLN A 4 77.07 10.09 45.06
CA GLN A 4 77.64 10.30 43.72
C GLN A 4 77.81 8.94 42.98
N SER A 5 77.69 8.97 41.65
CA SER A 5 78.61 8.39 40.63
C SER A 5 79.26 6.99 40.80
N THR A 6 79.03 6.10 39.81
CA THR A 6 80.07 5.75 38.79
C THR A 6 79.47 5.04 37.56
N SER A 7 79.87 5.53 36.38
CA SER A 7 79.86 4.91 35.04
C SER A 7 81.33 4.96 34.53
N PRO A 8 81.77 4.48 33.34
CA PRO A 8 81.04 4.15 32.09
C PRO A 8 81.48 2.80 31.45
N SER A 9 80.91 2.32 30.33
CA SER A 9 81.33 2.53 28.91
C SER A 9 80.76 1.34 28.11
N ALA A 10 80.47 1.30 26.80
CA ALA A 10 80.84 2.12 25.63
C ALA A 10 79.64 2.08 24.62
N PHE A 11 79.21 3.18 23.99
CA PHE A 11 79.55 3.60 22.60
C PHE A 11 79.13 2.62 21.47
N PHE A 12 78.60 3.02 20.29
CA PHE A 12 78.35 4.36 19.71
C PHE A 12 77.30 4.31 18.56
N PHE A 13 76.52 5.40 18.41
CA PHE A 13 75.97 6.05 17.19
C PHE A 13 75.13 5.35 16.10
N SER A 14 73.98 5.98 15.81
CA SER A 14 73.43 6.22 14.45
C SER A 14 73.75 7.66 13.99
N PRO A 15 73.72 7.98 12.67
CA PRO A 15 72.71 8.90 12.10
C PRO A 15 72.32 8.47 10.64
N ALA A 16 71.64 9.21 9.74
CA ALA A 16 71.01 10.54 9.66
C ALA A 16 69.76 10.46 8.73
N VAL A 17 68.57 10.99 9.08
CA VAL A 17 68.03 12.35 8.79
C VAL A 17 67.93 12.79 7.32
N ALA A 18 66.68 12.85 6.80
CA ALA A 18 66.07 13.94 6.01
C ALA A 18 64.57 13.64 5.77
N ARG A 19 63.62 14.58 5.54
CA ARG A 19 63.36 15.96 6.02
C ARG A 19 61.88 16.28 5.64
N SER A 20 61.08 16.88 6.54
CA SER A 20 59.64 17.25 6.34
C SER A 20 59.47 18.46 5.36
N PRO A 21 58.26 18.96 4.95
CA PRO A 21 57.05 19.24 5.79
C PRO A 21 55.62 19.21 5.14
N SER A 22 54.57 19.38 5.98
CA SER A 22 53.21 19.97 5.72
C SER A 22 52.29 19.38 4.62
N ALA A 23 50.95 19.43 4.67
CA ALA A 23 50.04 20.23 5.51
C ALA A 23 48.74 19.46 5.90
N ARG A 24 47.92 20.08 6.75
CA ARG A 24 46.69 19.58 7.37
C ARG A 24 45.45 20.10 6.64
N GLN A 25 44.49 19.24 6.26
CA GLN A 25 43.08 19.65 6.19
C GLN A 25 42.07 18.49 6.30
N THR A 26 40.94 18.81 6.92
CA THR A 26 39.79 17.96 7.29
C THR A 26 38.88 17.58 6.11
N SER A 27 38.20 16.43 6.19
CA SER A 27 36.75 16.34 5.91
C SER A 27 36.08 15.05 6.42
N ALA A 28 34.89 15.26 7.00
CA ALA A 28 33.71 14.40 7.12
C ALA A 28 33.84 12.88 7.36
N ALA A 29 33.23 12.41 8.45
CA ALA A 29 32.69 11.06 8.52
C ALA A 29 31.47 10.93 7.57
N SER A 30 31.35 9.80 6.88
CA SER A 30 30.14 9.45 6.14
C SER A 30 29.34 8.40 6.92
N PRO A 31 28.07 8.65 7.27
CA PRO A 31 27.21 7.59 7.78
C PRO A 31 26.92 6.61 6.65
N ALA A 32 27.06 5.31 6.92
CA ALA A 32 26.52 4.30 6.03
C ALA A 32 25.00 4.41 6.06
N ASN A 33 24.41 4.95 4.98
CA ASN A 33 22.97 4.92 4.79
C ASN A 33 22.55 3.45 4.68
N THR A 34 21.93 2.93 5.74
CA THR A 34 21.08 1.74 5.65
C THR A 34 19.88 2.11 4.80
N ALA A 35 20.07 2.08 3.47
CA ALA A 35 18.98 2.01 2.52
C ALA A 35 18.34 0.63 2.69
N GLU A 36 17.45 0.54 3.68
CA GLU A 36 16.64 -0.63 3.96
C GLU A 36 15.84 -0.94 2.69
N GLN A 37 16.30 -1.94 1.93
CA GLN A 37 15.76 -2.24 0.62
C GLN A 37 14.41 -2.94 0.80
N VAL A 38 13.36 -2.13 0.97
CA VAL A 38 11.99 -2.60 1.19
C VAL A 38 11.60 -3.54 0.05
N SER A 39 11.59 -4.83 0.36
CA SER A 39 11.17 -5.88 -0.57
C SER A 39 9.68 -5.73 -0.82
N LEU A 40 9.32 -5.01 -1.88
CA LEU A 40 7.94 -4.88 -2.32
C LEU A 40 7.32 -6.27 -2.45
N SER A 41 6.16 -6.47 -1.82
CA SER A 41 5.36 -7.68 -2.04
C SER A 41 4.97 -7.79 -3.52
N THR A 42 4.59 -8.98 -3.98
CA THR A 42 4.10 -9.14 -5.36
C THR A 42 2.88 -8.27 -5.64
N ALA A 43 2.03 -8.02 -4.63
CA ALA A 43 0.94 -7.05 -4.70
C ALA A 43 1.46 -5.60 -4.84
N GLY A 44 2.50 -5.20 -4.09
CA GLY A 44 3.14 -3.88 -4.22
C GLY A 44 3.78 -3.66 -5.60
N ARG A 45 4.42 -4.69 -6.18
CA ARG A 45 4.93 -4.64 -7.56
C ARG A 45 3.80 -4.47 -8.59
N ALA A 46 2.71 -5.21 -8.44
CA ALA A 46 1.53 -5.06 -9.31
C ALA A 46 0.94 -3.63 -9.19
N LEU A 47 0.87 -3.09 -7.97
CA LEU A 47 0.34 -1.75 -7.70
C LEU A 47 1.15 -0.64 -8.38
N SER A 48 2.48 -0.78 -8.45
CA SER A 48 3.40 0.15 -9.14
C SER A 48 3.48 -0.04 -10.65
N ALA A 49 3.07 -1.20 -11.18
CA ALA A 49 3.12 -1.51 -12.61
C ALA A 49 1.84 -1.15 -13.37
N SER A 50 0.74 -0.86 -12.67
CA SER A 50 -0.54 -0.49 -13.30
C SER A 50 -0.57 1.00 -13.65
N GLU A 51 -0.42 1.34 -14.94
CA GLU A 51 -1.03 2.54 -15.51
C GLU A 51 -2.56 2.42 -15.37
N ARG A 52 -3.12 2.96 -14.29
CA ARG A 52 -4.56 2.81 -14.00
C ARG A 52 -5.39 3.65 -14.95
N THR A 53 -5.87 3.01 -16.02
CA THR A 53 -7.10 3.46 -16.68
C THR A 53 -8.22 3.37 -15.65
N VAL A 54 -8.82 4.50 -15.32
CA VAL A 54 -9.91 4.58 -14.34
C VAL A 54 -11.21 4.15 -15.00
N THR A 55 -11.78 3.02 -14.58
CA THR A 55 -13.03 2.47 -15.14
C THR A 55 -14.24 3.34 -14.79
N GLN A 56 -14.25 3.96 -13.60
CA GLN A 56 -15.24 4.96 -13.21
C GLN A 56 -14.65 6.09 -12.38
N THR A 57 -15.12 7.32 -12.59
CA THR A 57 -14.82 8.44 -11.69
C THR A 57 -15.44 8.20 -10.31
N ARG A 58 -14.93 8.89 -9.29
CA ARG A 58 -15.53 8.80 -7.94
C ARG A 58 -16.98 9.26 -7.95
N THR A 59 -17.83 8.52 -7.22
CA THR A 59 -19.26 8.87 -7.11
C THR A 59 -19.50 9.88 -5.99
N PRO A 60 -20.60 10.66 -6.04
CA PRO A 60 -21.07 11.48 -4.92
C PRO A 60 -21.09 10.76 -3.56
N ALA A 61 -21.48 9.48 -3.52
CA ALA A 61 -21.45 8.69 -2.29
C ALA A 61 -20.02 8.41 -1.77
N GLN A 62 -19.05 8.18 -2.68
CA GLN A 62 -17.64 8.00 -2.32
C GLN A 62 -17.01 9.31 -1.82
N GLU A 63 -17.33 10.44 -2.44
CA GLU A 63 -16.91 11.77 -1.97
C GLU A 63 -17.57 12.15 -0.64
N HIS A 64 -18.82 11.73 -0.41
CA HIS A 64 -19.47 11.86 0.90
C HIS A 64 -18.76 11.00 1.96
N LEU A 65 -18.38 9.76 1.65
CA LEU A 65 -17.63 8.88 2.56
C LEU A 65 -16.30 9.52 2.97
N LEU A 66 -15.53 10.06 2.03
CA LEU A 66 -14.26 10.75 2.32
C LEU A 66 -14.46 11.98 3.20
N ARG A 67 -15.50 12.79 2.93
CA ARG A 67 -15.85 13.94 3.76
C ARG A 67 -16.29 13.52 5.17
N ALA A 68 -17.08 12.46 5.29
CA ALA A 68 -17.50 11.93 6.59
C ALA A 68 -16.31 11.39 7.39
N ALA A 69 -15.40 10.64 6.76
CA ALA A 69 -14.18 10.14 7.37
C ALA A 69 -13.28 11.30 7.87
N SER A 70 -13.19 12.42 7.15
CA SER A 70 -12.40 13.58 7.58
C SER A 70 -12.86 14.28 8.87
N SER A 71 -14.01 13.90 9.44
CA SER A 71 -14.52 14.47 10.70
C SER A 71 -13.83 13.93 11.95
N ASP A 72 -13.30 12.71 11.91
CA ASP A 72 -12.61 12.07 13.03
C ASP A 72 -11.56 11.05 12.53
N ARG A 73 -10.35 11.13 13.09
CA ARG A 73 -9.21 10.30 12.68
C ARG A 73 -9.39 8.83 13.08
N GLU A 74 -9.96 8.56 14.25
CA GLU A 74 -10.14 7.17 14.72
C GLU A 74 -11.18 6.44 13.87
N SER A 75 -12.29 7.12 13.56
CA SER A 75 -13.31 6.66 12.62
C SER A 75 -12.74 6.43 11.22
N ALA A 76 -11.90 7.34 10.70
CA ALA A 76 -11.24 7.16 9.41
C ALA A 76 -10.28 5.95 9.39
N GLU A 77 -9.48 5.75 10.46
CA GLU A 77 -8.61 4.58 10.62
C GLU A 77 -9.43 3.27 10.65
N LYS A 78 -10.57 3.26 11.36
CA LYS A 78 -11.47 2.11 11.37
C LYS A 78 -12.05 1.83 9.98
N ILE A 79 -12.54 2.84 9.26
CA ILE A 79 -13.08 2.69 7.90
C ILE A 79 -11.99 2.15 6.94
N ALA A 80 -10.76 2.65 7.05
CA ALA A 80 -9.63 2.15 6.25
C ALA A 80 -9.34 0.66 6.55
N CYS A 81 -9.28 0.29 7.84
CA CYS A 81 -9.06 -1.09 8.26
C CYS A 81 -10.19 -2.04 7.80
N ASP A 82 -11.45 -1.63 7.97
CA ASP A 82 -12.63 -2.40 7.53
C ASP A 82 -12.57 -2.61 6.00
N MET A 83 -12.33 -1.55 5.22
CA MET A 83 -12.26 -1.59 3.75
C MET A 83 -11.11 -2.48 3.22
N ALA A 84 -10.01 -2.59 3.97
CA ALA A 84 -8.87 -3.46 3.68
C ALA A 84 -9.07 -4.93 4.13
N SER A 85 -10.04 -5.17 5.03
CA SER A 85 -10.25 -6.45 5.70
C SER A 85 -11.47 -7.22 5.16
N VAL A 86 -12.55 -6.50 4.83
CA VAL A 86 -13.79 -7.07 4.26
C VAL A 86 -13.48 -7.73 2.91
N PRO A 87 -13.75 -9.04 2.74
CA PRO A 87 -13.62 -9.72 1.46
C PRO A 87 -14.65 -9.23 0.45
N SER A 88 -14.30 -9.19 -0.84
CA SER A 88 -15.26 -8.83 -1.88
C SER A 88 -16.29 -9.93 -2.13
N GLN A 89 -17.55 -9.53 -2.28
CA GLN A 89 -18.69 -10.44 -2.47
C GLN A 89 -19.55 -9.97 -3.65
N ILE A 90 -20.27 -10.92 -4.24
CA ILE A 90 -21.31 -10.61 -5.24
C ILE A 90 -22.56 -10.14 -4.50
N CYS A 91 -23.04 -8.95 -4.87
CA CYS A 91 -24.31 -8.39 -4.43
C CYS A 91 -25.43 -9.00 -5.28
N TYR A 92 -26.08 -10.03 -4.76
CA TYR A 92 -27.17 -10.76 -5.42
C TYR A 92 -28.52 -10.03 -5.30
N SER A 93 -29.37 -10.19 -6.33
CA SER A 93 -30.79 -9.81 -6.30
C SER A 93 -31.57 -10.58 -5.23
N SER A 94 -32.84 -10.20 -5.03
CA SER A 94 -33.71 -10.70 -3.97
C SER A 94 -33.84 -12.22 -3.93
N ILE A 95 -34.24 -12.76 -2.76
CA ILE A 95 -34.52 -14.20 -2.53
C ILE A 95 -35.56 -14.82 -3.48
N TYR A 96 -36.25 -14.03 -4.30
CA TYR A 96 -37.22 -14.50 -5.29
C TYR A 96 -36.58 -14.75 -6.67
N ASP A 97 -35.32 -14.32 -6.89
CA ASP A 97 -34.54 -14.54 -8.12
C ASP A 97 -33.60 -15.75 -8.00
N MET A 98 -34.18 -16.94 -7.83
CA MET A 98 -33.44 -18.20 -7.77
C MET A 98 -33.34 -18.91 -9.12
N ASP A 99 -32.26 -19.66 -9.35
CA ASP A 99 -32.14 -20.67 -10.42
C ASP A 99 -32.96 -21.94 -10.11
N ALA A 100 -32.93 -22.91 -11.03
CA ALA A 100 -33.62 -24.19 -10.89
C ALA A 100 -33.10 -25.02 -9.70
N GLU A 101 -31.90 -24.71 -9.22
CA GLU A 101 -31.21 -25.32 -8.08
C GLU A 101 -31.45 -24.55 -6.76
N GLY A 102 -32.27 -23.50 -6.76
CA GLY A 102 -32.62 -22.72 -5.57
C GLY A 102 -31.56 -21.72 -5.11
N LYS A 103 -30.64 -21.30 -5.99
CA LYS A 103 -29.57 -20.34 -5.68
C LYS A 103 -29.82 -18.99 -6.35
N LEU A 104 -29.45 -17.92 -5.67
CA LEU A 104 -29.49 -16.58 -6.24
C LEU A 104 -28.62 -16.50 -7.50
N ASN A 105 -29.22 -16.10 -8.62
CA ASN A 105 -28.57 -16.15 -9.92
C ASN A 105 -28.57 -14.81 -10.69
N LYS A 106 -28.90 -13.68 -10.04
CA LYS A 106 -28.86 -12.35 -10.65
C LYS A 106 -28.10 -11.34 -9.79
N LEU A 107 -27.44 -10.37 -10.44
CA LEU A 107 -26.83 -9.22 -9.77
C LEU A 107 -27.92 -8.23 -9.30
N ALA A 108 -27.76 -7.68 -8.09
CA ALA A 108 -28.65 -6.66 -7.52
C ALA A 108 -28.57 -5.31 -8.26
N SER A 109 -27.40 -5.02 -8.83
CA SER A 109 -27.11 -3.79 -9.58
C SER A 109 -27.89 -3.75 -10.90
N SER A 110 -27.71 -4.76 -11.76
CA SER A 110 -28.19 -4.75 -13.14
C SER A 110 -29.27 -5.78 -13.49
N GLY A 111 -29.53 -6.76 -12.60
CA GLY A 111 -30.34 -7.93 -12.93
C GLY A 111 -29.68 -8.94 -13.87
N ARG A 112 -28.41 -8.73 -14.26
CA ARG A 112 -27.61 -9.66 -15.09
C ARG A 112 -27.58 -11.05 -14.48
N ILE A 113 -27.85 -12.08 -15.28
CA ILE A 113 -27.77 -13.48 -14.87
C ILE A 113 -26.31 -13.88 -14.67
N ILE A 114 -26.05 -14.58 -13.57
CA ILE A 114 -24.74 -15.01 -13.09
C ILE A 114 -24.53 -16.48 -13.47
N ASP A 115 -23.73 -16.73 -14.50
CA ASP A 115 -23.29 -18.09 -14.85
C ASP A 115 -22.04 -18.53 -14.06
N ALA A 116 -21.53 -19.73 -14.36
CA ALA A 116 -20.32 -20.24 -13.71
C ALA A 116 -19.06 -19.47 -14.12
N ASN A 117 -18.94 -19.07 -15.39
CA ASN A 117 -17.78 -18.36 -15.91
C ASN A 117 -17.62 -16.97 -15.25
N PHE A 118 -18.74 -16.29 -15.00
CA PHE A 118 -18.78 -15.03 -14.28
C PHE A 118 -18.34 -15.21 -12.82
N ARG A 119 -18.83 -16.25 -12.12
CA ARG A 119 -18.39 -16.55 -10.74
C ARG A 119 -16.89 -16.82 -10.68
N ASP A 120 -16.36 -17.65 -11.57
CA ASP A 120 -14.93 -18.00 -11.58
C ASP A 120 -14.03 -16.80 -11.91
N SER A 121 -14.50 -15.92 -12.81
CA SER A 121 -13.81 -14.68 -13.17
C SER A 121 -13.84 -13.68 -12.01
N PHE A 122 -15.01 -13.46 -11.40
CA PHE A 122 -15.20 -12.61 -10.24
C PHE A 122 -14.34 -13.08 -9.06
N SER A 123 -14.39 -14.36 -8.69
CA SER A 123 -13.62 -14.89 -7.55
C SER A 123 -12.11 -14.74 -7.77
N ARG A 124 -11.62 -14.86 -9.01
CA ARG A 124 -10.22 -14.62 -9.36
C ARG A 124 -9.85 -13.15 -9.17
N GLU A 125 -10.63 -12.23 -9.76
CA GLU A 125 -10.37 -10.78 -9.64
C GLU A 125 -10.48 -10.32 -8.18
N ALA A 126 -11.56 -10.69 -7.49
CA ALA A 126 -11.77 -10.40 -6.06
C ALA A 126 -10.59 -10.82 -5.19
N SER A 127 -10.03 -12.02 -5.38
CA SER A 127 -8.85 -12.45 -4.61
C SER A 127 -7.62 -11.55 -4.78
N ILE A 128 -7.46 -10.95 -5.97
CA ILE A 128 -6.38 -10.01 -6.30
C ILE A 128 -6.67 -8.63 -5.69
N VAL A 129 -7.89 -8.11 -5.88
CA VAL A 129 -8.30 -6.80 -5.34
C VAL A 129 -8.26 -6.80 -3.82
N ASP A 130 -8.73 -7.86 -3.15
CA ASP A 130 -8.70 -7.99 -1.69
C ASP A 130 -7.26 -7.97 -1.14
N ALA A 131 -6.35 -8.70 -1.80
CA ALA A 131 -4.93 -8.68 -1.46
C ALA A 131 -4.29 -7.30 -1.71
N GLN A 132 -4.70 -6.59 -2.77
CA GLN A 132 -4.20 -5.26 -3.11
C GLN A 132 -4.75 -4.16 -2.19
N ARG A 133 -6.03 -4.19 -1.78
CA ARG A 133 -6.58 -3.29 -0.75
C ARG A 133 -5.81 -3.43 0.56
N ARG A 134 -5.56 -4.66 1.00
CA ARG A 134 -4.75 -4.94 2.20
C ARG A 134 -3.31 -4.44 2.07
N ALA A 135 -2.68 -4.66 0.91
CA ALA A 135 -1.33 -4.16 0.66
C ALA A 135 -1.25 -2.62 0.66
N ILE A 136 -2.25 -1.92 0.13
CA ILE A 136 -2.37 -0.45 0.23
C ILE A 136 -2.44 -0.05 1.70
N TYR A 137 -3.39 -0.60 2.46
CA TYR A 137 -3.59 -0.25 3.87
C TYR A 137 -2.33 -0.46 4.72
N GLU A 138 -1.74 -1.66 4.71
CA GLU A 138 -0.56 -1.96 5.53
C GLU A 138 0.65 -1.08 5.15
N SER A 139 0.90 -0.89 3.85
CA SER A 139 2.07 -0.12 3.38
C SER A 139 1.93 1.38 3.59
N GLU A 140 0.72 1.94 3.51
CA GLU A 140 0.47 3.35 3.80
C GLU A 140 0.38 3.64 5.30
N LYS A 141 -0.24 2.74 6.08
CA LYS A 141 -0.26 2.82 7.54
C LYS A 141 1.14 2.80 8.14
N ALA A 142 2.04 1.95 7.63
CA ALA A 142 3.44 1.91 8.05
C ALA A 142 4.22 3.22 7.77
N LYS A 143 3.79 4.02 6.79
CA LYS A 143 4.36 5.35 6.50
C LYS A 143 3.78 6.47 7.39
N GLY A 144 2.75 6.18 8.17
CA GLY A 144 1.97 7.19 8.89
C GLY A 144 1.07 8.05 7.97
N THR A 145 0.75 7.56 6.77
CA THR A 145 -0.16 8.22 5.82
C THR A 145 -1.51 8.50 6.49
N ASP A 146 -2.15 9.62 6.14
CA ASP A 146 -3.45 9.98 6.72
C ASP A 146 -4.53 8.95 6.34
N PRO A 147 -5.35 8.44 7.29
CA PRO A 147 -6.35 7.41 6.99
C PRO A 147 -7.37 7.80 5.92
N VAL A 148 -7.74 9.08 5.80
CA VAL A 148 -8.63 9.54 4.71
C VAL A 148 -7.94 9.40 3.36
N GLN A 149 -6.63 9.64 3.30
CA GLN A 149 -5.82 9.39 2.10
C GLN A 149 -5.68 7.89 1.80
N ILE A 150 -5.62 7.02 2.82
CA ILE A 150 -5.61 5.56 2.61
C ILE A 150 -6.96 5.08 2.04
N ILE A 151 -8.10 5.56 2.57
CA ILE A 151 -9.44 5.30 2.02
C ILE A 151 -9.51 5.79 0.56
N SER A 152 -9.08 7.02 0.30
CA SER A 152 -9.01 7.66 -1.03
C SER A 152 -8.24 6.79 -2.03
N MET A 153 -7.07 6.26 -1.65
CA MET A 153 -6.26 5.36 -2.49
C MET A 153 -6.93 4.00 -2.75
N MET A 154 -7.65 3.45 -1.77
CA MET A 154 -8.40 2.20 -1.95
C MET A 154 -9.66 2.40 -2.81
N ILE A 155 -10.36 3.53 -2.69
CA ILE A 155 -11.48 3.90 -3.57
C ILE A 155 -11.01 3.96 -5.03
N ASP A 156 -9.91 4.67 -5.30
CA ASP A 156 -9.36 4.79 -6.66
C ASP A 156 -8.88 3.45 -7.22
N HIS A 157 -8.32 2.60 -6.37
CA HIS A 157 -7.94 1.24 -6.76
C HIS A 157 -9.17 0.40 -7.13
N ILE A 158 -10.26 0.43 -6.33
CA ILE A 158 -11.50 -0.29 -6.69
C ILE A 158 -12.11 0.29 -7.98
N ASN A 159 -12.13 1.62 -8.11
CA ASN A 159 -12.64 2.32 -9.30
C ASN A 159 -11.85 2.04 -10.60
N SER A 160 -10.67 1.42 -10.51
CA SER A 160 -9.88 0.97 -11.67
C SER A 160 -10.01 -0.54 -11.97
N GLN A 161 -10.93 -1.25 -11.31
CA GLN A 161 -11.19 -2.69 -11.58
C GLN A 161 -12.15 -2.88 -12.75
N SER A 162 -12.40 -4.12 -13.16
CA SER A 162 -13.24 -4.42 -14.31
C SER A 162 -14.68 -3.97 -14.11
N GLY A 163 -15.37 -3.65 -15.22
CA GLY A 163 -16.80 -3.32 -15.18
C GLY A 163 -17.64 -4.44 -14.57
N ASP A 164 -17.31 -5.70 -14.86
CA ASP A 164 -17.97 -6.89 -14.31
C ASP A 164 -17.76 -7.00 -12.79
N TYR A 165 -16.58 -6.68 -12.27
CA TYR A 165 -16.30 -6.66 -10.82
C TYR A 165 -17.03 -5.52 -10.10
N LEU A 166 -17.06 -4.32 -10.71
CA LEU A 166 -17.79 -3.17 -10.20
C LEU A 166 -19.30 -3.41 -10.18
N GLU A 167 -19.84 -3.97 -11.26
CA GLU A 167 -21.23 -4.42 -11.38
C GLU A 167 -21.55 -5.49 -10.31
N ALA A 168 -20.69 -6.50 -10.15
CA ALA A 168 -20.87 -7.60 -9.21
C ALA A 168 -20.91 -7.16 -7.75
N THR A 169 -20.01 -6.25 -7.35
CA THR A 169 -19.95 -5.70 -5.98
C THR A 169 -21.01 -4.63 -5.72
N GLY A 170 -21.70 -4.13 -6.76
CA GLY A 170 -22.56 -2.95 -6.66
C GLY A 170 -21.77 -1.65 -6.41
N TRP A 171 -20.46 -1.66 -6.58
CA TRP A 171 -19.58 -0.54 -6.23
C TRP A 171 -19.73 0.62 -7.23
N GLY A 172 -20.18 1.77 -6.73
CA GLY A 172 -20.48 2.94 -7.56
C GLY A 172 -21.92 2.97 -8.11
N TRP A 173 -22.75 1.95 -7.85
CA TRP A 173 -24.16 1.92 -8.27
C TRP A 173 -25.08 2.88 -7.49
N SER A 174 -24.52 3.74 -6.64
CA SER A 174 -25.25 4.64 -5.73
C SER A 174 -25.86 5.88 -6.40
N ASP A 175 -25.55 6.16 -7.66
CA ASP A 175 -26.04 7.34 -8.37
C ASP A 175 -26.64 6.99 -9.74
N GLY A 176 -27.98 7.02 -9.79
CA GLY A 176 -28.74 6.84 -11.03
C GLY A 176 -29.16 5.40 -11.28
N ALA A 177 -30.24 4.98 -10.59
CA ALA A 177 -31.08 3.91 -11.11
C ALA A 177 -31.43 4.21 -12.57
N ARG A 178 -30.91 3.41 -13.50
CA ARG A 178 -31.48 3.31 -14.85
C ARG A 178 -32.84 2.64 -14.71
N ILE A 179 -33.83 3.45 -14.31
CA ILE A 179 -35.24 3.17 -14.59
C ILE A 179 -35.34 3.21 -16.12
N VAL A 180 -35.25 2.03 -16.72
CA VAL A 180 -35.68 1.80 -18.09
C VAL A 180 -37.17 2.15 -18.11
N ARG A 181 -37.52 3.20 -18.85
CA ARG A 181 -38.91 3.60 -19.11
C ARG A 181 -39.55 2.68 -20.13
#